data_AF-A0A349ESB3-F1
#
_entry.id   AF-A0A349ESB3-F1
#
_cell.length_a   1.000
_cell.length_b   1.000
_cell.length_c   1.000
_cell.angle_alpha   90.00
_cell.angle_beta   90.00
_cell.angle_gamma   90.00
#
_symmetry.space_group_name_H-M   'P 1'
#
loop_
_entity.id
_entity.type
_entity.pdbx_description
1 polymer ?
#
loop_
_entity_poly.entity_id
_entity_poly.type
_entity_poly.pdbx_seq_one_letter_code
_entity_poly.pdbx_strand_id
1 'polypeptide(L)'
;MHINDQTAGIEALRKAGTQAAEELLTKILAVFAKEVGGTRSILITINGLTKDQFVKFKDVLRSQVRAIKDLHEKSFSGTSAVIQVDSKSSTQALSDELLLRNFGSFSVQVTRSTANTMELQVAPQSKP
;
A
#
# COMPACT_ATOMS: atom_id res chain seq x y z
N MET A 1 -25.52 45.33 -5.18
CA MET A 1 -25.39 43.85 -5.24
C MET A 1 -23.90 43.51 -5.29
N HIS A 2 -23.15 43.48 -4.16
CA HIS A 2 -21.70 43.09 -4.18
C HIS A 2 -21.13 42.62 -2.81
N ILE A 3 -21.96 42.29 -1.81
CA ILE A 3 -21.45 41.91 -0.45
C ILE A 3 -21.57 40.40 -0.17
N ASN A 4 -22.33 39.66 -0.99
CA ASN A 4 -22.56 38.23 -0.75
C ASN A 4 -21.47 37.31 -1.31
N ASP A 5 -20.81 37.65 -2.42
CA ASP A 5 -19.83 36.74 -3.05
C ASP A 5 -18.53 36.64 -2.25
N GLN A 6 -18.06 37.75 -1.67
CA GLN A 6 -16.82 37.75 -0.88
C GLN A 6 -17.01 37.03 0.46
N THR A 7 -18.17 37.20 1.09
CA THR A 7 -18.54 36.52 2.35
C THR A 7 -18.77 35.02 2.13
N ALA A 8 -19.44 34.64 1.03
CA ALA A 8 -19.62 33.24 0.63
C ALA A 8 -18.28 32.55 0.32
N GLY A 9 -17.33 33.26 -0.29
CA GLY A 9 -15.98 32.76 -0.55
C GLY A 9 -15.19 32.47 0.73
N ILE A 10 -15.21 33.39 1.71
CA ILE A 10 -14.55 33.20 3.01
C ILE A 10 -15.16 32.01 3.77
N GLU A 11 -16.49 31.87 3.75
CA GLU A 11 -17.17 30.77 4.43
C GLU A 11 -16.92 29.42 3.75
N ALA A 12 -16.87 29.38 2.42
CA ALA A 12 -16.49 28.19 1.67
C ALA A 12 -15.05 27.75 2.00
N LEU A 13 -14.11 28.70 2.07
CA LEU A 13 -12.73 28.42 2.47
C LEU A 13 -12.63 27.92 3.92
N ARG A 14 -13.38 28.53 4.85
CA ARG A 14 -13.44 28.07 6.25
C ARG A 14 -13.97 26.64 6.34
N LYS A 15 -15.03 26.32 5.59
CA LYS A 15 -15.61 24.99 5.54
C LYS A 15 -14.65 23.97 4.95
N ALA A 16 -14.00 24.30 3.82
CA ALA A 16 -12.99 23.45 3.20
C ALA A 16 -11.80 23.20 4.14
N GLY A 17 -11.32 24.22 4.85
CA GLY A 17 -10.26 24.09 5.85
C GLY A 17 -10.66 23.18 7.02
N THR A 18 -11.90 23.31 7.50
CA THR A 18 -12.43 22.45 8.56
C THR A 18 -12.52 20.99 8.09
N GLN A 19 -13.05 20.75 6.88
CA GLN A 19 -13.14 19.42 6.28
C GLN A 19 -11.77 18.78 6.09
N ALA A 20 -10.79 19.54 5.59
CA ALA A 20 -9.42 19.06 5.45
C ALA A 20 -8.81 18.67 6.80
N ALA A 21 -9.04 19.46 7.86
CA ALA A 21 -8.56 19.15 9.20
C ALA A 21 -9.21 17.86 9.76
N GLU A 22 -10.52 17.68 9.58
CA GLU A 22 -11.25 16.48 10.00
C GLU A 22 -10.77 15.22 9.24
N GLU A 23 -10.55 15.32 7.94
CA GLU A 23 -10.01 14.23 7.14
C GLU A 23 -8.59 13.84 7.59
N LEU A 24 -7.74 14.83 7.90
CA LEU A 24 -6.39 14.59 8.40
C LEU A 24 -6.41 13.92 9.77
N LEU A 25 -7.25 14.41 10.70
CA LEU A 25 -7.41 13.81 12.02
C LEU A 25 -7.84 12.34 11.90
N THR A 26 -8.81 12.06 11.03
CA THR A 26 -9.29 10.69 10.78
C THR A 26 -8.17 9.78 10.27
N LYS A 27 -7.34 10.27 9.32
CA LYS A 27 -6.19 9.53 8.79
C LYS A 27 -5.14 9.24 9.87
N ILE A 28 -4.87 10.20 10.75
CA ILE A 28 -3.92 10.05 11.87
C ILE A 28 -4.42 8.99 12.87
N LEU A 29 -5.67 9.10 13.31
CA LEU A 29 -6.27 8.14 14.24
C LEU A 29 -6.27 6.72 13.67
N ALA A 30 -6.51 6.57 12.37
CA ALA A 30 -6.45 5.28 11.69
C ALA A 30 -5.04 4.66 11.72
N VAL A 31 -3.98 5.46 11.58
CA VAL A 31 -2.59 4.96 11.69
C VAL A 31 -2.31 4.48 13.11
N PHE A 32 -2.62 5.28 14.13
CA PHE A 32 -2.42 4.88 15.52
C PHE A 32 -3.22 3.63 15.91
N ALA A 33 -4.47 3.53 15.48
CA ALA A 33 -5.30 2.36 15.73
C ALA A 33 -4.70 1.08 15.11
N LYS A 34 -4.08 1.18 13.92
CA LYS A 34 -3.38 0.05 13.29
C LYS A 34 -2.16 -0.38 14.10
N GLU A 35 -1.35 0.58 14.57
CA GLU A 35 -0.16 0.31 15.38
C GLU A 35 -0.52 -0.35 16.71
N VAL A 36 -1.53 0.17 17.41
CA VAL A 36 -2.07 -0.44 18.64
C VAL A 36 -2.65 -1.82 18.37
N GLY A 37 -3.30 -2.01 17.21
CA GLY A 37 -3.82 -3.29 16.74
C GLY A 37 -2.74 -4.29 16.27
N GLY A 38 -1.46 -3.98 16.46
CA GLY A 38 -0.34 -4.87 16.13
C GLY A 38 -0.05 -4.99 14.63
N THR A 39 -0.56 -4.07 13.83
CA THR A 39 -0.32 -4.02 12.38
C THR A 39 0.45 -2.77 11.99
N ARG A 40 1.28 -2.90 10.97
CA ARG A 40 2.12 -1.81 10.45
C ARG A 40 1.99 -1.74 8.93
N SER A 41 1.90 -0.51 8.43
CA SER A 41 1.78 -0.28 7.00
C SER A 41 3.16 -0.29 6.34
N ILE A 42 3.33 -1.15 5.34
CA ILE A 42 4.56 -1.32 4.56
C ILE A 42 4.24 -0.97 3.11
N LEU A 43 5.01 -0.06 2.52
CA LEU A 43 4.89 0.28 1.11
C LEU A 43 5.76 -0.67 0.29
N ILE A 44 5.18 -1.36 -0.68
CA ILE A 44 5.89 -2.32 -1.53
C ILE A 44 5.77 -1.85 -2.99
N THR A 45 6.92 -1.65 -3.63
CA THR A 45 7.01 -1.45 -5.08
C THR A 45 7.27 -2.79 -5.75
N ILE A 46 6.42 -3.18 -6.68
CA ILE A 46 6.50 -4.43 -7.43
C ILE A 46 6.81 -4.08 -8.88
N ASN A 47 7.93 -4.59 -9.39
CA ASN A 47 8.36 -4.35 -10.77
C ASN A 47 8.38 -5.66 -11.57
N GLY A 48 8.10 -5.57 -12.87
CA GLY A 48 8.24 -6.68 -13.82
C GLY A 48 6.96 -7.42 -14.19
N LEU A 49 5.79 -6.95 -13.74
CA LEU A 49 4.51 -7.61 -14.01
C LEU A 49 3.61 -6.75 -14.90
N THR A 50 2.93 -7.40 -15.86
CA THR A 50 1.78 -6.79 -16.55
C THR A 50 0.58 -6.66 -15.60
N LYS A 51 -0.45 -5.91 -15.98
CA LYS A 51 -1.61 -5.65 -15.10
C LYS A 51 -2.33 -6.94 -14.69
N ASP A 52 -2.54 -7.87 -15.61
CA ASP A 52 -3.20 -9.15 -15.34
C ASP A 52 -2.35 -10.05 -14.42
N GLN A 53 -1.02 -10.08 -14.63
CA GLN A 53 -0.10 -10.80 -13.77
C GLN A 53 -0.06 -10.21 -12.37
N PHE A 54 -0.07 -8.88 -12.26
CA PHE A 54 -0.11 -8.20 -10.98
C PHE A 54 -1.39 -8.48 -10.20
N VAL A 55 -2.56 -8.51 -10.86
CA VAL A 55 -3.82 -8.92 -10.21
C VAL A 55 -3.70 -10.32 -9.62
N LYS A 56 -3.20 -11.29 -10.39
CA LYS A 56 -2.97 -12.67 -9.92
C LYS A 56 -1.94 -12.71 -8.77
N PHE A 57 -0.89 -11.90 -8.86
CA PHE A 57 0.13 -11.83 -7.82
C PHE A 57 -0.42 -11.28 -6.49
N LYS A 58 -1.35 -10.31 -6.53
CA LYS A 58 -2.05 -9.84 -5.32
C LYS A 58 -2.82 -10.97 -4.64
N ASP A 59 -3.50 -11.82 -5.41
CA ASP A 59 -4.26 -12.95 -4.86
C ASP A 59 -3.33 -14.00 -4.24
N VAL A 60 -2.19 -14.25 -4.89
CA VAL A 60 -1.13 -15.11 -4.34
C VAL A 60 -0.55 -14.53 -3.05
N LEU A 61 -0.25 -13.24 -2.98
CA LEU A 61 0.24 -12.59 -1.76
C LEU A 61 -0.77 -12.72 -0.61
N ARG A 62 -2.05 -12.43 -0.86
CA ARG A 62 -3.11 -12.54 0.17
C ARG A 62 -3.31 -13.97 0.66
N SER A 63 -3.23 -14.96 -0.22
CA SER A 63 -3.48 -16.36 0.12
C SER A 63 -2.28 -17.03 0.78
N GLN A 64 -1.06 -16.65 0.41
CA GLN A 64 0.15 -17.35 0.80
C GLN A 64 0.91 -16.67 1.93
N VAL A 65 0.86 -15.34 2.05
CA VAL A 65 1.66 -14.60 3.04
C VAL A 65 0.81 -14.28 4.26
N ARG A 66 0.95 -15.06 5.33
CA ARG A 66 0.05 -14.97 6.51
C ARG A 66 0.22 -13.66 7.29
N ALA A 67 1.39 -13.05 7.19
CA ALA A 67 1.67 -11.77 7.83
C ALA A 67 0.82 -10.62 7.25
N ILE A 68 0.34 -10.75 6.00
CA ILE A 68 -0.47 -9.76 5.31
C ILE A 68 -1.92 -9.84 5.82
N LYS A 69 -2.37 -8.80 6.52
CA LYS A 69 -3.78 -8.65 6.95
C LYS A 69 -4.60 -8.00 5.84
N ASP A 70 -4.08 -6.95 5.23
CA ASP A 70 -4.72 -6.28 4.11
C ASP A 70 -3.70 -5.75 3.10
N LEU A 71 -4.16 -5.50 1.89
CA LEU A 71 -3.38 -5.01 0.76
C LEU A 71 -4.20 -3.97 0.01
N HIS A 72 -3.60 -2.82 -0.25
CA HIS A 72 -4.21 -1.72 -0.98
C HIS A 72 -3.32 -1.34 -2.16
N GLU A 73 -3.90 -1.32 -3.35
CA GLU A 73 -3.21 -0.78 -4.53
C GLU A 73 -3.18 0.75 -4.44
N LYS A 74 -1.98 1.33 -4.58
CA LYS A 74 -1.79 2.79 -4.60
C LYS A 74 -1.66 3.31 -6.02
N SER A 75 -0.91 2.60 -6.86
CA SER A 75 -0.74 2.94 -8.26
C SER A 75 -0.30 1.74 -9.08
N PHE A 76 -0.49 1.83 -10.39
CA PHE A 76 0.04 0.91 -11.39
C PHE A 76 0.42 1.71 -12.64
N SER A 77 1.64 1.53 -13.14
CA SER A 77 2.13 2.19 -14.35
C SER A 77 3.12 1.31 -15.10
N GLY A 78 2.86 1.04 -16.38
CA GLY A 78 3.68 0.16 -17.20
C GLY A 78 3.77 -1.26 -16.62
N THR A 79 4.91 -1.58 -16.03
CA THR A 79 5.20 -2.86 -15.36
C THR A 79 5.52 -2.70 -13.87
N SER A 80 5.25 -1.52 -13.31
CA SER A 80 5.50 -1.18 -11.92
C SER A 80 4.19 -0.90 -11.18
N ALA A 81 4.04 -1.48 -10.00
CA ALA A 81 2.90 -1.28 -9.13
C ALA A 81 3.37 -0.87 -7.75
N VAL A 82 2.66 0.05 -7.11
CA VAL A 82 2.88 0.39 -5.70
C VAL A 82 1.67 -0.11 -4.91
N ILE A 83 1.95 -0.91 -3.89
CA ILE A 83 0.94 -1.38 -2.94
C ILE A 83 1.32 -0.95 -1.53
N GLN A 84 0.31 -0.78 -0.69
CA GLN A 84 0.46 -0.68 0.75
C GLN A 84 -0.09 -1.96 1.38
N VAL A 85 0.70 -2.61 2.20
CA VAL A 85 0.34 -3.81 2.94
C VAL A 85 0.24 -3.48 4.41
N ASP A 86 -0.84 -3.91 5.06
CA ASP A 86 -0.92 -3.91 6.50
C ASP A 86 -0.42 -5.27 7.00
N SER A 87 0.78 -5.27 7.60
CA SER A 87 1.47 -6.47 8.06
C SER A 87 1.43 -6.60 9.58
N LYS A 88 1.30 -7.84 10.07
CA LYS A 88 1.51 -8.18 11.49
C LYS A 88 2.99 -8.32 11.86
N SER A 89 3.88 -8.35 10.88
CA SER A 89 5.32 -8.51 11.05
C SER A 89 6.09 -7.26 10.58
N SER A 90 7.36 -7.13 10.99
CA SER A 90 8.26 -6.08 10.49
C SER A 90 8.52 -6.21 8.99
N THR A 91 8.94 -5.12 8.34
CA THR A 91 9.36 -5.15 6.94
C THR A 91 10.48 -6.15 6.69
N GLN A 92 11.43 -6.26 7.63
CA GLN A 92 12.49 -7.26 7.58
C GLN A 92 11.93 -8.69 7.63
N ALA A 93 11.08 -9.00 8.61
CA ALA A 93 10.52 -10.34 8.74
C ALA A 93 9.60 -10.70 7.57
N LEU A 94 8.85 -9.73 7.03
CA LEU A 94 8.06 -9.92 5.82
C LEU A 94 8.96 -10.18 4.62
N SER A 95 10.07 -9.43 4.47
CA SER A 95 11.05 -9.65 3.42
C SER A 95 11.63 -11.07 3.48
N ASP A 96 12.02 -11.52 4.67
CA ASP A 96 12.52 -12.88 4.89
C ASP A 96 11.47 -13.95 4.54
N GLU A 97 10.19 -13.74 4.95
CA GLU A 97 9.09 -14.64 4.59
C GLU A 97 8.88 -14.71 3.07
N LEU A 98 8.94 -13.58 2.37
CA LEU A 98 8.80 -13.53 0.91
C LEU A 98 9.95 -14.24 0.19
N LEU A 99 11.18 -14.12 0.69
CA LEU A 99 12.35 -14.77 0.10
C LEU A 99 12.35 -16.30 0.27
N LEU A 100 11.90 -16.78 1.43
CA LEU A 100 11.84 -18.21 1.73
C LEU A 100 10.64 -18.91 1.08
N ARG A 101 9.68 -18.15 0.56
CA ARG A 101 8.43 -18.68 0.04
C ARG A 101 8.53 -19.00 -1.45
N ASN A 102 8.08 -20.20 -1.80
CA ASN A 102 7.86 -20.58 -3.18
C ASN A 102 6.44 -20.18 -3.61
N PHE A 103 6.33 -19.17 -4.47
CA PHE A 103 5.05 -18.68 -4.98
C PHE A 103 4.52 -19.49 -6.17
N GLY A 104 5.27 -20.49 -6.65
CA GLY A 104 4.89 -21.43 -7.72
C GLY A 104 4.77 -20.80 -9.09
N SER A 105 3.79 -19.90 -9.26
CA SER A 105 3.53 -19.18 -10.51
C SER A 105 4.37 -17.92 -10.67
N PHE A 106 5.10 -17.52 -9.63
CA PHE A 106 5.90 -16.29 -9.60
C PHE A 106 7.25 -16.53 -8.94
N SER A 107 8.27 -15.89 -9.50
CA SER A 107 9.58 -15.71 -8.86
C SER A 107 9.59 -14.33 -8.23
N VAL A 108 10.04 -14.23 -6.97
CA VAL A 108 10.10 -12.98 -6.22
C VAL A 108 11.52 -12.78 -5.73
N GLN A 109 12.09 -11.62 -6.03
CA GLN A 109 13.36 -11.17 -5.52
C GLN A 109 13.18 -9.84 -4.81
N VAL A 110 13.69 -9.74 -3.59
CA VAL A 110 13.75 -8.46 -2.87
C VAL A 110 14.99 -7.71 -3.37
N THR A 111 14.79 -6.56 -4.01
CA THR A 111 15.89 -5.72 -4.51
C THR A 111 16.28 -4.64 -3.51
N ARG A 112 15.36 -4.22 -2.64
CA ARG A 112 15.59 -3.24 -1.59
C ARG A 112 14.63 -3.45 -0.43
N SER A 113 15.09 -3.21 0.79
CA SER A 113 14.25 -3.19 1.99
C SER A 113 14.73 -2.11 2.95
N THR A 114 13.79 -1.38 3.55
CA THR A 114 14.02 -0.40 4.63
C THR A 114 13.08 -0.69 5.81
N ALA A 115 12.99 0.21 6.78
CA ALA A 115 12.10 0.03 7.93
C ALA A 115 10.62 -0.09 7.54
N ASN A 116 10.15 0.62 6.51
CA ASN A 116 8.74 0.69 6.11
C ASN A 116 8.50 0.59 4.60
N THR A 117 9.55 0.38 3.80
CA THR A 117 9.44 0.22 2.36
C THR A 117 10.19 -1.00 1.87
N MET A 118 9.72 -1.59 0.77
CA MET A 118 10.35 -2.72 0.11
C MET A 118 10.17 -2.63 -1.39
N GLU A 119 11.17 -3.06 -2.14
CA GLU A 119 11.11 -3.16 -3.60
C GLU A 119 11.32 -4.62 -4.01
N LEU A 120 10.43 -5.09 -4.88
CA LEU A 120 10.39 -6.45 -5.39
C LEU A 120 10.57 -6.44 -6.90
N GLN A 121 11.46 -7.30 -7.39
CA GLN A 121 11.44 -7.74 -8.77
C GLN A 121 10.65 -9.04 -8.84
N VAL A 122 9.62 -9.07 -9.67
CA VAL A 122 8.74 -10.23 -9.81
C VAL A 122 8.65 -10.60 -11.28
N ALA A 123 8.75 -11.90 -11.56
CA ALA A 123 8.53 -12.44 -12.90
C ALA A 123 7.64 -13.69 -12.82
N PRO A 124 6.72 -13.88 -13.78
CA PRO A 124 5.95 -15.11 -13.87
C PRO A 124 6.90 -16.29 -14.10
N GLN A 125 6.72 -17.39 -13.37
CA GLN A 125 7.42 -18.63 -13.67
C GLN A 125 6.62 -19.39 -14.72
N SER A 126 7.21 -19.57 -15.90
CA SER A 126 6.78 -20.65 -16.79
C SER A 126 7.19 -21.95 -16.13
N LYS A 127 6.24 -22.85 -15.87
CA LYS A 127 6.58 -24.23 -15.54
C LYS A 127 7.52 -24.77 -16.64
N PRO A 128 8.60 -25.49 -16.28
CA PRO A 128 9.24 -26.38 -17.23
C PRO A 128 8.30 -27.52 -17.63
#